data_AF-A0A498NNX2-F1
#
_entry.id   AF-A0A498NNX2-F1
#
_cell.length_a   1.000
_cell.length_b   1.000
_cell.length_c   1.000
_cell.angle_alpha   90.00
_cell.angle_beta   90.00
_cell.angle_gamma   90.00
#
_symmetry.space_group_name_H-M   'P 1'
#
loop_
_entity.id
_entity.type
_entity.pdbx_description
1 polymer ?
#
loop_
_entity_poly.entity_id
_entity_poly.type
_entity_poly.pdbx_seq_one_letter_code
_entity_poly.pdbx_strand_id
1 'polypeptide(L)'
;MSTQFKSGPAFGLSAEVKSKLAHKYDPQKEEELRLWITEVTGRKLPENFMEGLKDGVVLCELINILQPGSVKKINNSPQNWHQLENIGNFVRAIQEYGLKPHDIFEANDLFENVNHTQVQCTLIALAGMAKSKGFHSKYDIGVKYAEKQQRKFAPEKLKEGRNIIGLQLAHKYDPQKEEELRLWITEVTGRKLPENFMEGLKDGVVLCELINILQPGSVKKINNSPQNWHQLENIGNFVRAIQEYGLKPHDIFEANDLFENVNHTQVQCTLIALAGMAKSKGFHSKYDIGVKYAEKQQRKFAPEKLKEGRNIIGLQMGTNKFASQKGMTSYGTRRHLYDPKTGMENPLDQSTISLQMGTNKGASQAGMTAPGTKRQIFDKKLDMEVCDTSVVSLQMGTNKVASQTGMTVYGLPRQVYDSKYCSSPNEYINNGQDSEMDGYQYSD
;
A
#
# COMPACT_ATOMS: atom_id res chain seq x y z
N MET A 1 -7.10 28.68 -33.57
CA MET A 1 -5.97 28.54 -32.64
C MET A 1 -6.49 27.80 -31.41
N SER A 2 -6.18 26.51 -31.28
CA SER A 2 -6.63 25.70 -30.13
C SER A 2 -5.77 26.05 -28.92
N THR A 3 -6.37 26.69 -27.92
CA THR A 3 -5.73 26.92 -26.62
C THR A 3 -5.56 25.59 -25.92
N GLN A 4 -4.39 24.97 -26.07
CA GLN A 4 -3.96 23.83 -25.26
C GLN A 4 -4.09 24.19 -23.78
N PHE A 5 -4.90 23.44 -23.04
CA PHE A 5 -4.89 23.46 -21.58
C PHE A 5 -3.53 22.94 -21.11
N LYS A 6 -2.56 23.83 -20.94
CA LYS A 6 -1.32 23.51 -20.22
C LYS A 6 -1.73 23.17 -18.79
N SER A 7 -1.42 21.98 -18.32
CA SER A 7 -1.59 21.60 -16.91
C SER A 7 -0.99 22.69 -16.03
N GLY A 8 -1.79 23.22 -15.09
CA GLY A 8 -1.35 24.27 -14.18
C GLY A 8 -0.13 23.84 -13.34
N PRO A 9 0.54 24.78 -12.65
CA PRO A 9 1.70 24.44 -11.82
C PRO A 9 1.34 23.34 -10.81
N ALA A 10 2.23 22.36 -10.65
CA ALA A 10 2.07 21.35 -9.61
C ALA A 10 2.37 21.99 -8.25
N PHE A 11 1.50 21.80 -7.26
CA PHE A 11 1.66 22.32 -5.90
C PHE A 11 1.66 21.18 -4.88
N GLY A 12 2.31 21.39 -3.73
CA GLY A 12 2.32 20.43 -2.62
C GLY A 12 3.03 19.11 -2.94
N LEU A 13 2.40 17.98 -2.56
CA LEU A 13 2.98 16.64 -2.73
C LEU A 13 3.29 16.31 -4.20
N SER A 14 2.47 16.78 -5.14
CA SER A 14 2.73 16.58 -6.58
C SER A 14 3.99 17.32 -7.05
N ALA A 15 4.29 18.48 -6.48
CA ALA A 15 5.53 19.21 -6.76
C ALA A 15 6.74 18.49 -6.15
N GLU A 16 6.60 17.96 -4.93
CA GLU A 16 7.66 17.20 -4.26
C GLU A 16 7.97 15.89 -4.97
N VAL A 17 6.95 15.15 -5.41
CA VAL A 17 7.13 13.93 -6.22
C VAL A 17 7.77 14.26 -7.56
N LYS A 18 7.31 15.32 -8.25
CA LYS A 18 7.92 15.78 -9.51
C LYS A 18 9.39 16.17 -9.31
N SER A 19 9.71 16.85 -8.22
CA SER A 19 11.09 17.21 -7.84
C SER A 19 11.95 15.97 -7.56
N LYS A 20 11.44 15.01 -6.77
CA LYS A 20 12.14 13.75 -6.49
C LYS A 20 12.37 12.89 -7.74
N LEU A 21 11.43 12.90 -8.68
CA LEU A 21 11.58 12.22 -9.98
C LEU A 21 12.64 12.93 -10.84
N ALA A 22 12.60 14.26 -10.91
CA ALA A 22 13.60 15.05 -11.64
C ALA A 22 15.02 14.84 -11.09
N HIS A 23 15.19 14.66 -9.77
CA HIS A 23 16.48 14.34 -9.16
C HIS A 23 17.05 12.96 -9.55
N LYS A 24 16.21 12.03 -10.03
CA LYS A 24 16.66 10.73 -10.53
C LYS A 24 17.07 10.76 -12.00
N TYR A 25 16.78 11.86 -12.70
CA TYR A 25 17.22 12.07 -14.07
C TYR A 25 18.73 12.31 -14.09
N ASP A 26 19.45 11.56 -14.92
CA ASP A 26 20.90 11.66 -15.01
C ASP A 26 21.32 12.19 -16.40
N PRO A 27 21.86 13.42 -16.50
CA PRO A 27 22.31 13.98 -17.77
C PRO A 27 23.43 13.17 -18.44
N GLN A 28 24.27 12.45 -17.69
CA GLN A 28 25.31 11.60 -18.28
C GLN A 28 24.69 10.40 -18.98
N LYS A 29 23.69 9.78 -18.34
CA LYS A 29 22.91 8.68 -18.95
C LYS A 29 22.13 9.13 -20.17
N GLU A 30 21.66 10.38 -20.20
CA GLU A 30 21.03 10.97 -21.39
C GLU A 30 22.02 11.03 -22.56
N GLU A 31 23.24 11.53 -22.35
CA GLU A 31 24.23 11.63 -23.41
C GLU A 31 24.66 10.25 -23.92
N GLU A 32 24.83 9.27 -23.01
CA GLU A 32 25.04 7.88 -23.41
C GLU A 32 23.89 7.38 -24.29
N LEU A 33 22.63 7.56 -23.86
CA LEU A 33 21.45 7.16 -24.64
C LEU A 33 21.40 7.85 -26.00
N ARG A 34 21.73 9.14 -26.07
CA ARG A 34 21.78 9.89 -27.32
C ARG A 34 22.76 9.27 -28.30
N LEU A 35 23.96 8.93 -27.82
CA LEU A 35 25.00 8.30 -28.62
C LEU A 35 24.58 6.89 -29.08
N TRP A 36 23.97 6.10 -28.19
CA TRP A 36 23.45 4.78 -28.51
C TRP A 36 22.31 4.83 -29.54
N ILE A 37 21.31 5.69 -29.36
CA ILE A 37 20.23 5.86 -30.35
C ILE A 37 20.79 6.32 -31.69
N THR A 38 21.76 7.24 -31.68
CA THR A 38 22.42 7.73 -32.91
C THR A 38 23.19 6.62 -33.62
N GLU A 39 23.90 5.77 -32.89
CA GLU A 39 24.61 4.61 -33.46
C GLU A 39 23.62 3.60 -34.06
N VAL A 40 22.55 3.26 -33.32
CA VAL A 40 21.60 2.24 -33.76
C VAL A 40 20.76 2.71 -34.93
N THR A 41 20.27 3.96 -34.91
CA THR A 41 19.37 4.50 -35.94
C THR A 41 20.09 5.19 -37.09
N GLY A 42 21.36 5.57 -36.91
CA GLY A 42 22.10 6.41 -37.85
C GLY A 42 21.64 7.87 -37.89
N ARG A 43 20.69 8.29 -37.04
CA ARG A 43 20.14 9.66 -37.01
C ARG A 43 20.72 10.45 -35.86
N LYS A 44 21.21 11.66 -36.15
CA LYS A 44 21.64 12.61 -35.12
C LYS A 44 20.42 13.28 -34.48
N LEU A 45 20.28 13.11 -33.17
CA LEU A 45 19.26 13.79 -32.38
C LEU A 45 19.58 15.30 -32.19
N PRO A 46 18.56 16.15 -32.04
CA PRO A 46 18.73 17.57 -31.71
C PRO A 46 19.32 17.78 -30.30
N GLU A 47 19.74 19.01 -29.98
CA GLU A 47 20.33 19.34 -28.68
C GLU A 47 19.42 19.00 -27.50
N ASN A 48 18.11 19.23 -27.66
CA ASN A 48 17.11 18.80 -26.70
C ASN A 48 16.70 17.35 -26.98
N PHE A 49 17.21 16.43 -26.15
CA PHE A 49 16.99 15.00 -26.29
C PHE A 49 15.49 14.64 -26.29
N MET A 50 14.70 15.21 -25.39
CA MET A 50 13.27 14.92 -25.28
C MET A 50 12.49 15.40 -26.51
N GLU A 51 12.85 16.57 -27.04
CA GLU A 51 12.26 17.10 -28.27
C GLU A 51 12.55 16.20 -29.48
N GLY A 52 13.76 15.65 -29.54
CA GLY A 52 14.16 14.70 -30.59
C GLY A 52 13.43 13.37 -30.58
N LEU A 53 12.79 13.00 -29.46
CA LEU A 53 12.00 11.77 -29.32
C LEU A 53 10.50 12.01 -29.41
N LYS A 54 10.05 13.27 -29.32
CA LYS A 54 8.65 13.65 -29.10
C LYS A 54 7.69 13.27 -30.23
N ASP A 55 8.17 13.20 -31.46
CA ASP A 55 7.35 12.77 -32.60
C ASP A 55 7.16 11.24 -32.70
N GLY A 56 7.90 10.48 -31.86
CA GLY A 56 7.90 9.03 -31.81
C GLY A 56 8.53 8.34 -33.04
N VAL A 57 9.01 9.08 -34.05
CA VAL A 57 9.54 8.52 -35.30
C VAL A 57 10.85 7.79 -35.02
N VAL A 58 11.81 8.45 -34.36
CA VAL A 58 13.10 7.84 -34.00
C VAL A 58 12.91 6.62 -33.09
N LEU A 59 11.94 6.67 -32.19
CA LEU A 59 11.61 5.54 -31.30
C LEU A 59 11.07 4.33 -32.08
N CYS A 60 10.16 4.56 -33.03
CA CYS A 60 9.63 3.49 -33.89
C CYS A 60 10.71 2.89 -34.80
N GLU A 61 11.61 3.71 -35.34
CA GLU A 61 12.75 3.25 -36.12
C GLU A 61 13.72 2.42 -35.27
N LEU A 62 14.05 2.90 -34.07
CA LEU A 62 14.90 2.20 -33.12
C LEU A 62 14.39 0.78 -32.85
N ILE A 63 13.12 0.62 -32.48
CA ILE A 63 12.58 -0.73 -32.19
C ILE A 63 12.48 -1.60 -33.45
N ASN A 64 12.27 -1.01 -34.63
CA ASN A 64 12.29 -1.74 -35.90
C ASN A 64 13.69 -2.23 -36.28
N ILE A 65 14.75 -1.54 -35.86
CA ILE A 65 16.14 -2.00 -36.04
C ILE A 65 16.45 -3.12 -35.05
N LEU A 66 16.00 -3.00 -33.80
CA LEU A 66 16.19 -4.02 -32.76
C LEU A 66 15.36 -5.30 -33.00
N GLN A 67 14.15 -5.16 -33.54
CA GLN A 67 13.27 -6.25 -33.96
C GLN A 67 12.49 -5.81 -35.21
N PRO A 68 12.91 -6.28 -36.41
CA PRO A 68 12.26 -5.94 -37.67
C PRO A 68 10.76 -6.24 -37.65
N GLY A 69 9.96 -5.27 -38.12
CA GLY A 69 8.51 -5.39 -38.24
C GLY A 69 7.71 -5.12 -36.96
N SER A 70 8.34 -4.65 -35.88
CA SER A 70 7.65 -4.32 -34.62
C SER A 70 6.62 -3.19 -34.77
N VAL A 71 6.92 -2.18 -35.59
CA VAL A 71 6.01 -1.08 -35.94
C VAL A 71 5.81 -1.06 -37.46
N LYS A 72 4.58 -1.36 -37.90
CA LYS A 72 4.24 -1.52 -39.33
C LYS A 72 4.19 -0.22 -40.11
N LYS A 73 3.72 0.86 -39.48
CA LYS A 73 3.54 2.18 -40.11
C LYS A 73 4.00 3.26 -39.15
N ILE A 74 4.88 4.14 -39.64
CA ILE A 74 5.38 5.30 -38.92
C ILE A 74 4.83 6.54 -39.61
N ASN A 75 4.16 7.41 -38.85
CA ASN A 75 3.58 8.63 -39.40
C ASN A 75 4.56 9.80 -39.25
N ASN A 76 4.89 10.49 -40.34
CA ASN A 76 5.79 11.65 -40.34
C ASN A 76 5.04 13.00 -40.31
N SER A 77 3.74 12.98 -40.08
CA SER A 77 2.91 14.18 -40.08
C SER A 77 3.13 14.97 -38.79
N PRO A 78 3.19 16.32 -38.85
CA PRO A 78 3.40 17.17 -37.68
C PRO A 78 2.19 17.24 -36.73
N GLN A 79 1.11 16.51 -37.02
CA GLN A 79 -0.12 16.53 -36.20
C GLN A 79 0.09 15.82 -34.86
N ASN A 80 -0.36 16.43 -33.77
CA ASN A 80 -0.20 15.92 -32.40
C ASN A 80 -0.67 14.47 -32.22
N TRP A 81 -1.80 14.10 -32.82
CA TRP A 81 -2.35 12.76 -32.68
C TRP A 81 -1.48 11.69 -33.37
N HIS A 82 -0.80 12.02 -34.48
CA HIS A 82 0.13 11.12 -35.14
C HIS A 82 1.40 10.90 -34.31
N GLN A 83 1.87 11.94 -33.61
CA GLN A 83 3.01 11.83 -32.69
C GLN A 83 2.66 10.90 -31.51
N LEU A 84 1.50 11.11 -30.87
CA LEU A 84 0.98 10.22 -29.83
C LEU A 84 0.77 8.79 -30.33
N GLU A 85 0.28 8.60 -31.55
CA GLU A 85 0.12 7.28 -32.17
C GLU A 85 1.46 6.58 -32.35
N ASN A 86 2.49 7.26 -32.87
CA ASN A 86 3.84 6.70 -33.00
C ASN A 86 4.41 6.30 -31.63
N ILE A 87 4.30 7.17 -30.62
CA ILE A 87 4.78 6.84 -29.27
C ILE A 87 4.01 5.63 -28.70
N GLY A 88 2.69 5.57 -28.86
CA GLY A 88 1.89 4.43 -28.44
C GLY A 88 2.24 3.13 -29.18
N ASN A 89 2.59 3.22 -30.47
CA ASN A 89 3.09 2.08 -31.25
C ASN A 89 4.42 1.57 -30.70
N PHE A 90 5.34 2.48 -30.39
CA PHE A 90 6.62 2.15 -29.77
C PHE A 90 6.44 1.48 -28.39
N VAL A 91 5.59 2.04 -27.52
CA VAL A 91 5.28 1.50 -26.18
C VAL A 91 4.78 0.05 -26.27
N ARG A 92 3.87 -0.26 -27.21
CA ARG A 92 3.41 -1.63 -27.44
C ARG A 92 4.53 -2.53 -27.98
N ALA A 93 5.31 -2.04 -28.94
CA ALA A 93 6.40 -2.78 -29.55
C ALA A 93 7.48 -3.19 -28.54
N ILE A 94 7.86 -2.30 -27.61
CA ILE A 94 8.86 -2.65 -26.57
C ILE A 94 8.31 -3.61 -25.50
N GLN A 95 7.00 -3.59 -25.25
CA GLN A 95 6.35 -4.57 -24.40
C GLN A 95 6.41 -5.97 -25.03
N GLU A 96 6.11 -6.08 -26.33
CA GLU A 96 6.27 -7.33 -27.09
C GLU A 96 7.74 -7.75 -27.22
N TYR A 97 8.66 -6.78 -27.27
CA TYR A 97 10.10 -7.04 -27.25
C TYR A 97 10.56 -7.68 -25.92
N GLY A 98 9.79 -7.53 -24.84
CA GLY A 98 10.01 -8.21 -23.56
C GLY A 98 10.22 -7.29 -22.36
N LEU A 99 10.06 -5.97 -22.51
CA LEU A 99 10.07 -5.07 -21.37
C LEU A 99 8.82 -5.28 -20.50
N LYS A 100 8.99 -5.18 -19.18
CA LYS A 100 7.89 -5.33 -18.25
C LYS A 100 7.07 -4.03 -18.19
N PRO A 101 5.75 -4.09 -17.98
CA PRO A 101 4.90 -2.90 -17.95
C PRO A 101 5.34 -1.81 -16.96
N HIS A 102 5.97 -2.16 -15.84
CA HIS A 102 6.45 -1.19 -14.85
C HIS A 102 7.73 -0.45 -15.26
N ASP A 103 8.46 -0.95 -16.26
CA ASP A 103 9.67 -0.31 -16.79
C ASP A 103 9.35 0.58 -18.00
N ILE A 104 8.09 0.67 -18.42
CA ILE A 104 7.64 1.35 -19.65
C ILE A 104 6.93 2.67 -19.30
N PHE A 105 7.27 3.75 -20.01
CA PHE A 105 6.61 5.06 -19.88
C PHE A 105 5.27 5.11 -20.64
N GLU A 106 4.37 6.01 -20.23
CA GLU A 106 3.11 6.28 -20.93
C GLU A 106 3.29 7.31 -22.04
N ALA A 107 2.52 7.24 -23.13
CA ALA A 107 2.72 8.16 -24.28
C ALA A 107 2.70 9.66 -23.90
N ASN A 108 1.90 10.03 -22.89
CA ASN A 108 1.83 11.39 -22.36
C ASN A 108 3.09 11.81 -21.59
N ASP A 109 3.84 10.88 -21.00
CA ASP A 109 5.08 11.18 -20.28
C ASP A 109 6.10 11.88 -21.17
N LEU A 110 6.19 11.44 -22.42
CA LEU A 110 7.07 12.01 -23.44
C LEU A 110 6.40 13.17 -24.19
N PHE A 111 5.15 12.99 -24.64
CA PHE A 111 4.49 13.99 -25.50
C PHE A 111 4.23 15.32 -24.77
N GLU A 112 3.74 15.26 -23.53
CA GLU A 112 3.44 16.44 -22.70
C GLU A 112 4.59 16.84 -21.78
N ASN A 113 5.77 16.20 -21.89
CA ASN A 113 6.94 16.43 -21.03
C ASN A 113 6.61 16.28 -19.52
N VAL A 114 5.83 15.25 -19.18
CA VAL A 114 5.38 15.03 -17.80
C VAL A 114 6.46 14.34 -16.97
N ASN A 115 7.12 13.31 -17.52
CA ASN A 115 8.03 12.44 -16.79
C ASN A 115 9.24 11.98 -17.62
N HIS A 116 10.22 12.87 -17.75
CA HIS A 116 11.50 12.61 -18.44
C HIS A 116 12.29 11.45 -17.83
N THR A 117 12.22 11.27 -16.52
CA THR A 117 12.91 10.20 -15.79
C THR A 117 12.40 8.82 -16.21
N GLN A 118 11.08 8.64 -16.31
CA GLN A 118 10.53 7.36 -16.76
C GLN A 118 10.92 7.05 -18.21
N VAL A 119 10.90 8.06 -19.10
CA VAL A 119 11.37 7.90 -20.49
C VAL A 119 12.84 7.45 -20.51
N GLN A 120 13.71 8.09 -19.74
CA GLN A 120 15.12 7.70 -19.62
C GLN A 120 15.28 6.26 -19.10
N CYS A 121 14.56 5.89 -18.03
CA CYS A 121 14.60 4.54 -17.47
C CYS A 121 14.15 3.48 -18.47
N THR A 122 13.08 3.72 -19.22
CA THR A 122 12.59 2.79 -20.24
C THR A 122 13.59 2.57 -21.36
N LEU A 123 14.26 3.63 -21.83
CA LEU A 123 15.27 3.50 -22.89
C LEU A 123 16.53 2.77 -22.41
N ILE A 124 16.95 2.98 -21.16
CA ILE A 124 18.05 2.21 -20.55
C ILE A 124 17.67 0.72 -20.43
N ALA A 125 16.44 0.43 -20.00
CA ALA A 125 15.92 -0.93 -19.93
C ALA A 125 15.85 -1.59 -21.31
N LEU A 126 15.45 -0.83 -22.34
CA LEU A 126 15.43 -1.29 -23.73
C LEU A 126 16.83 -1.65 -24.24
N ALA A 127 17.83 -0.80 -23.99
CA ALA A 127 19.22 -1.08 -24.34
C ALA A 127 19.74 -2.35 -23.64
N GLY A 128 19.46 -2.52 -22.34
CA GLY A 128 19.80 -3.72 -21.58
C GLY A 128 19.11 -4.99 -22.11
N MET A 129 17.83 -4.89 -22.51
CA MET A 129 17.09 -5.98 -23.13
C MET A 129 17.67 -6.35 -24.50
N ALA A 130 18.02 -5.35 -25.31
CA ALA A 130 18.65 -5.56 -26.61
C ALA A 130 19.99 -6.28 -26.47
N LYS A 131 20.82 -5.88 -25.51
CA LYS A 131 22.06 -6.59 -25.14
C LYS A 131 21.82 -8.04 -24.74
N SER A 132 20.72 -8.31 -24.06
CA SER A 132 20.32 -9.66 -23.62
C SER A 132 19.92 -10.54 -24.81
N LYS A 133 19.31 -9.94 -25.83
CA LYS A 133 19.00 -10.61 -27.11
C LYS A 133 20.17 -10.66 -28.10
N GLY A 134 21.38 -10.28 -27.67
CA GLY A 134 22.59 -10.37 -28.50
C GLY A 134 22.84 -9.19 -29.43
N PHE A 135 22.13 -8.07 -29.24
CA PHE A 135 22.46 -6.83 -29.95
C PHE A 135 23.71 -6.19 -29.33
N HIS A 136 24.70 -5.88 -30.17
CA HIS A 136 25.96 -5.27 -29.74
C HIS A 136 26.06 -3.84 -30.29
N SER A 137 26.32 -2.88 -29.40
CA SER A 137 26.60 -1.49 -29.73
C SER A 137 27.91 -1.09 -29.04
N LYS A 138 28.59 -0.09 -29.60
CA LYS A 138 29.81 0.50 -29.03
C LYS A 138 29.56 1.15 -27.67
N TYR A 139 28.35 1.65 -27.44
CA TYR A 139 27.96 2.27 -26.17
C TYR A 139 27.31 1.23 -25.26
N ASP A 140 28.00 0.88 -24.17
CA ASP A 140 27.49 -0.10 -23.21
C ASP A 140 26.46 0.52 -22.26
N ILE A 141 25.18 0.36 -22.58
CA ILE A 141 24.06 0.92 -21.83
C ILE A 141 23.13 -0.19 -21.34
N GLY A 142 22.74 -0.08 -20.07
CA GLY A 142 21.83 -1.02 -19.43
C GLY A 142 22.53 -2.30 -18.93
N VAL A 143 21.85 -3.00 -18.03
CA VAL A 143 22.35 -4.27 -17.48
C VAL A 143 21.79 -5.41 -18.33
N LYS A 144 22.64 -6.40 -18.65
CA LYS A 144 22.17 -7.63 -19.31
C LYS A 144 21.18 -8.34 -18.37
N TYR A 145 19.93 -8.51 -18.83
CA TYR A 145 18.94 -9.30 -18.13
C TYR A 145 19.45 -10.73 -18.03
N ALA A 146 19.58 -11.21 -16.79
CA ALA A 146 19.94 -12.60 -16.55
C ALA A 146 18.77 -13.48 -17.02
N GLU A 147 19.04 -14.42 -17.91
CA GLU A 147 18.09 -15.50 -18.18
C GLU A 147 17.82 -16.23 -16.86
N LYS A 148 16.54 -16.41 -16.55
CA LYS A 148 16.13 -17.16 -15.36
C LYS A 148 16.54 -18.62 -15.55
N GLN A 149 17.73 -18.98 -15.10
CA GLN A 149 18.11 -20.38 -14.96
C GLN A 149 17.23 -21.02 -13.89
N GLN A 150 16.16 -21.68 -14.30
CA GLN A 150 15.49 -22.64 -13.45
C GLN A 150 16.44 -23.81 -13.25
N ARG A 151 17.12 -23.83 -12.09
CA ARG A 151 17.91 -24.97 -11.66
C ARG A 151 16.99 -26.18 -11.53
N LYS A 152 17.01 -27.05 -12.54
CA LYS A 152 16.45 -28.39 -12.44
C LYS A 152 17.49 -29.23 -11.72
N PHE A 153 17.27 -29.46 -10.44
CA PHE A 153 18.10 -30.38 -9.68
C PHE A 153 17.72 -31.81 -10.04
N ALA A 154 18.71 -32.66 -10.27
CA ALA A 154 18.48 -34.09 -10.37
C ALA A 154 17.79 -34.58 -9.08
N PRO A 155 16.86 -35.55 -9.16
CA PRO A 155 16.15 -36.07 -7.98
C PRO A 155 17.11 -36.57 -6.90
N GLU A 156 18.29 -37.07 -7.27
CA GLU A 156 19.33 -37.46 -6.32
C GLU A 156 19.96 -36.26 -5.60
N LYS A 157 20.27 -35.16 -6.30
CA LYS A 157 20.74 -33.92 -5.67
C LYS A 157 19.71 -33.26 -4.76
N LEU A 158 18.42 -33.44 -5.05
CA LEU A 158 17.32 -33.01 -4.15
C LEU A 158 17.24 -33.88 -2.89
N LYS A 159 17.50 -35.20 -3.01
CA LYS A 159 17.63 -36.09 -1.86
C LYS A 159 18.87 -35.77 -1.02
N GLU A 160 20.02 -35.54 -1.64
CA GLU A 160 21.23 -35.08 -0.93
C GLU A 160 20.99 -33.73 -0.26
N GLY A 161 20.25 -32.82 -0.90
CA GLY A 161 19.85 -31.53 -0.35
C GLY A 161 18.94 -31.62 0.89
N ARG A 162 18.12 -32.68 1.01
CA ARG A 162 17.39 -32.96 2.27
C ARG A 162 18.36 -33.27 3.42
N ASN A 163 19.47 -33.95 3.14
CA ASN A 163 20.49 -34.29 4.13
C ASN A 163 21.44 -33.12 4.48
N ILE A 164 21.52 -32.07 3.65
CA ILE A 164 22.33 -30.87 3.95
C ILE A 164 21.81 -30.13 5.20
N ILE A 165 20.50 -30.21 5.48
CA ILE A 165 19.94 -29.65 6.71
C ILE A 165 20.60 -30.32 7.93
N GLY A 166 20.87 -31.64 7.89
CA GLY A 166 21.55 -32.37 8.95
C GLY A 166 22.97 -31.86 9.26
N LEU A 167 23.75 -31.53 8.22
CA LEU A 167 25.13 -31.02 8.38
C LEU A 167 25.19 -29.59 8.94
N GLN A 168 24.22 -28.72 8.61
CA GLN A 168 24.10 -27.39 9.23
C GLN A 168 23.39 -27.44 10.60
N LEU A 169 22.62 -28.50 10.89
CA LEU A 169 21.93 -28.73 12.16
C LEU A 169 22.82 -29.34 13.25
N ALA A 170 23.87 -30.09 12.91
CA ALA A 170 24.81 -30.62 13.90
C ALA A 170 25.45 -29.50 14.75
N HIS A 171 25.68 -28.32 14.17
CA HIS A 171 26.15 -27.12 14.87
C HIS A 171 25.08 -26.44 15.75
N LYS A 172 23.81 -26.87 15.68
CA LYS A 172 22.71 -26.36 16.51
C LYS A 172 22.30 -27.31 17.64
N TYR A 173 22.84 -28.54 17.66
CA TYR A 173 22.64 -29.43 18.79
C TYR A 173 23.40 -28.90 20.00
N ASP A 174 22.69 -28.68 21.10
CA ASP A 174 23.28 -28.12 22.31
C ASP A 174 23.22 -29.15 23.46
N PRO A 175 24.37 -29.70 23.90
CA PRO A 175 24.41 -30.64 25.02
C PRO A 175 23.85 -30.08 26.34
N GLN A 176 23.92 -28.75 26.55
CA GLN A 176 23.33 -28.13 27.74
C GLN A 176 21.80 -28.17 27.67
N LYS A 177 21.23 -27.90 26.49
CA LYS A 177 19.79 -28.03 26.25
C LYS A 177 19.31 -29.47 26.35
N GLU A 178 20.14 -30.43 25.99
CA GLU A 178 19.86 -31.85 26.21
C GLU A 178 19.74 -32.18 27.69
N GLU A 179 20.67 -31.72 28.53
CA GLU A 179 20.61 -31.95 29.97
C GLU A 179 19.38 -31.28 30.59
N GLU A 180 19.06 -30.06 30.19
CA GLU A 180 17.81 -29.40 30.60
C GLU A 180 16.59 -30.26 30.21
N LEU A 181 16.53 -30.72 28.95
CA LEU A 181 15.44 -31.59 28.48
C LEU A 181 15.36 -32.90 29.25
N ARG A 182 16.50 -33.52 29.58
CA ARG A 182 16.57 -34.74 30.38
C ARG A 182 15.94 -34.50 31.75
N LEU A 183 16.27 -33.39 32.40
CA LEU A 183 15.72 -33.01 33.70
C LEU A 183 14.22 -32.70 33.62
N TRP A 184 13.79 -31.98 32.59
CA TRP A 184 12.37 -31.68 32.36
C TRP A 184 11.55 -32.94 32.09
N ILE A 185 11.99 -33.83 31.20
CA ILE A 185 11.28 -35.10 30.95
C ILE A 185 11.24 -35.96 32.22
N THR A 186 12.32 -35.99 33.00
CA THR A 186 12.36 -36.72 34.28
C THR A 186 11.38 -36.14 35.29
N GLU A 187 11.27 -34.81 35.38
CA GLU A 187 10.31 -34.13 36.25
C GLU A 187 8.86 -34.44 35.84
N VAL A 188 8.56 -34.34 34.53
CA VAL A 188 7.20 -34.53 34.02
C VAL A 188 6.76 -35.98 34.09
N THR A 189 7.63 -36.93 33.72
CA THR A 189 7.28 -38.35 33.63
C THR A 189 7.58 -39.15 34.89
N GLY A 190 8.43 -38.64 35.78
CA GLY A 190 8.95 -39.37 36.94
C GLY A 190 9.95 -40.48 36.59
N ARG A 191 10.32 -40.65 35.30
CA ARG A 191 11.28 -41.65 34.84
C ARG A 191 12.66 -41.06 34.62
N LYS A 192 13.68 -41.70 35.18
CA LYS A 192 15.07 -41.36 34.91
C LYS A 192 15.52 -41.93 33.57
N LEU A 193 15.94 -41.06 32.65
CA LEU A 193 16.51 -41.44 31.37
C LEU A 193 17.96 -42.00 31.54
N PRO A 194 18.40 -42.91 30.65
CA PRO A 194 19.79 -43.39 30.61
C PRO A 194 20.77 -42.27 30.23
N GLU A 195 22.08 -42.56 30.37
CA GLU A 195 23.14 -41.60 30.01
C GLU A 195 23.02 -41.14 28.56
N ASN A 196 22.80 -42.07 27.63
CA ASN A 196 22.52 -41.74 26.24
C ASN A 196 21.05 -41.28 26.08
N PHE A 197 20.87 -39.96 25.92
CA PHE A 197 19.55 -39.35 25.81
C PHE A 197 18.72 -39.93 24.67
N MET A 198 19.32 -40.12 23.48
CA MET A 198 18.61 -40.63 22.30
C MET A 198 18.18 -42.07 22.48
N GLU A 199 19.05 -42.90 23.07
CA GLU A 199 18.73 -44.30 23.38
C GLU A 199 17.55 -44.41 24.35
N GLY A 200 17.48 -43.52 25.33
CA GLY A 200 16.35 -43.43 26.28
C GLY A 200 15.01 -43.05 25.67
N LEU A 201 15.00 -42.45 24.48
CA LEU A 201 13.78 -42.03 23.77
C LEU A 201 13.42 -42.98 22.63
N LYS A 202 14.33 -43.86 22.23
CA LYS A 202 14.27 -44.66 20.98
C LYS A 202 13.11 -45.66 20.93
N ASP A 203 12.65 -46.16 22.07
CA ASP A 203 11.49 -47.06 22.12
C ASP A 203 10.14 -46.33 22.01
N GLY A 204 10.16 -45.00 22.07
CA GLY A 204 8.99 -44.12 22.02
C GLY A 204 8.07 -44.20 23.26
N VAL A 205 8.39 -45.03 24.27
CA VAL A 205 7.55 -45.24 25.45
C VAL A 205 7.51 -43.98 26.30
N VAL A 206 8.69 -43.44 26.66
CA VAL A 206 8.80 -42.21 27.46
C VAL A 206 8.15 -41.02 26.74
N LEU A 207 8.27 -40.95 25.41
CA LEU A 207 7.64 -39.90 24.61
C LEU A 207 6.10 -39.98 24.65
N CYS A 208 5.54 -41.19 24.53
CA CYS A 208 4.11 -41.39 24.63
C CYS A 208 3.57 -41.09 26.03
N GLU A 209 4.30 -41.45 27.08
CA GLU A 209 3.95 -41.11 28.46
C GLU A 209 4.00 -39.61 28.70
N LEU A 210 5.05 -38.94 28.22
CA LEU A 210 5.22 -37.50 28.31
C LEU A 210 4.01 -36.77 27.73
N ILE A 211 3.60 -37.08 26.51
CA ILE A 211 2.45 -36.40 25.90
C ILE A 211 1.12 -36.75 26.58
N ASN A 212 0.99 -37.96 27.13
CA ASN A 212 -0.18 -38.35 27.91
C ASN A 212 -0.28 -37.63 29.26
N ILE A 213 0.84 -37.21 29.84
CA ILE A 213 0.84 -36.37 31.05
C ILE A 213 0.47 -34.93 30.70
N LEU A 214 1.00 -34.41 29.58
CA LEU A 214 0.69 -33.05 29.10
C LEU A 214 -0.76 -32.92 28.59
N GLN A 215 -1.26 -33.94 27.89
CA GLN A 215 -2.64 -34.04 27.44
C GLN A 215 -3.12 -35.50 27.60
N PRO A 216 -3.91 -35.78 28.65
CA PRO A 216 -4.44 -37.12 28.90
C PRO A 216 -5.19 -37.71 27.71
N GLY A 217 -4.88 -38.97 27.39
CA GLY A 217 -5.54 -39.72 26.32
C GLY A 217 -5.03 -39.45 24.90
N SER A 218 -3.94 -38.70 24.73
CA SER A 218 -3.35 -38.42 23.42
C SER A 218 -2.84 -39.68 22.70
N VAL A 219 -2.23 -40.61 23.44
CA VAL A 219 -1.80 -41.93 22.94
C VAL A 219 -2.56 -43.01 23.70
N LYS A 220 -3.44 -43.73 22.99
CA LYS A 220 -4.34 -44.73 23.59
C LYS A 220 -3.64 -46.02 24.02
N LYS A 221 -2.64 -46.45 23.27
CA LYS A 221 -1.91 -47.71 23.50
C LYS A 221 -0.42 -47.47 23.32
N ILE A 222 0.35 -47.86 24.33
CA ILE A 222 1.81 -47.80 24.32
C ILE A 222 2.33 -49.23 24.33
N ASN A 223 3.15 -49.59 23.33
CA ASN A 223 3.71 -50.93 23.23
C ASN A 223 5.06 -50.99 23.95
N ASN A 224 5.26 -51.97 24.83
CA ASN A 224 6.54 -52.15 25.56
C ASN A 224 7.41 -53.28 24.99
N SER A 225 7.04 -53.79 23.80
CA SER A 225 7.76 -54.89 23.18
C SER A 225 9.06 -54.39 22.54
N PRO A 226 10.17 -55.15 22.62
CA PRO A 226 11.45 -54.77 22.05
C PRO A 226 11.49 -54.83 20.52
N GLN A 227 10.39 -55.17 19.86
CA GLN A 227 10.33 -55.28 18.40
C GLN A 227 10.40 -53.91 17.72
N ASN A 228 11.25 -53.78 16.70
CA ASN A 228 11.51 -52.53 15.97
C ASN A 228 10.23 -51.82 15.50
N TRP A 229 9.26 -52.57 14.98
CA TRP A 229 8.02 -52.00 14.47
C TRP A 229 7.14 -51.39 15.57
N HIS A 230 7.16 -51.94 16.79
CA HIS A 230 6.45 -51.38 17.93
C HIS A 230 7.09 -50.06 18.42
N GLN A 231 8.42 -49.97 18.38
CA GLN A 231 9.15 -48.75 18.71
C GLN A 231 8.80 -47.63 17.71
N LEU A 232 8.85 -47.93 16.41
CA LEU A 232 8.42 -47.01 15.36
C LEU A 232 6.95 -46.60 15.48
N GLU A 233 6.07 -47.54 15.84
CA GLU A 233 4.65 -47.26 16.08
C GLU A 233 4.45 -46.28 17.25
N ASN A 234 5.15 -46.48 18.37
CA ASN A 234 5.11 -45.56 19.51
C ASN A 234 5.59 -44.16 19.12
N ILE A 235 6.73 -44.05 18.43
CA ILE A 235 7.26 -42.76 17.97
C ILE A 235 6.27 -42.08 17.02
N GLY A 236 5.70 -42.82 16.06
CA GLY A 236 4.69 -42.30 15.15
C GLY A 236 3.43 -41.82 15.87
N ASN A 237 2.99 -42.55 16.90
CA ASN A 237 1.86 -42.14 17.75
C ASN A 237 2.16 -40.84 18.50
N PHE A 238 3.36 -40.70 19.06
CA PHE A 238 3.81 -39.47 19.70
C PHE A 238 3.84 -38.28 18.72
N VAL A 239 4.42 -38.47 17.52
CA VAL A 239 4.49 -37.43 16.47
C VAL A 239 3.11 -36.90 16.10
N ARG A 240 2.12 -37.80 15.94
CA ARG A 240 0.73 -37.41 15.70
C ARG A 240 0.12 -36.68 16.90
N ALA A 241 0.37 -37.16 18.11
CA ALA A 241 -0.16 -36.56 19.33
C ALA A 241 0.35 -35.13 19.57
N ILE A 242 1.63 -34.85 19.33
CA ILE A 242 2.17 -33.49 19.50
C ILE A 242 1.69 -32.52 18.43
N GLN A 243 1.36 -33.02 17.23
CA GLN A 243 0.72 -32.22 16.19
C GLN A 243 -0.69 -31.79 16.61
N GLU A 244 -1.48 -32.71 17.18
CA GLU A 244 -2.80 -32.40 17.77
C GLU A 244 -2.69 -31.51 19.01
N TYR A 245 -1.59 -31.63 19.77
CA TYR A 245 -1.29 -30.74 20.90
C TYR A 245 -1.04 -29.30 20.45
N GLY A 246 -0.70 -29.06 19.18
CA GLY A 246 -0.59 -27.73 18.58
C GLY A 246 0.79 -27.38 18.05
N LEU A 247 1.73 -28.32 17.99
CA LEU A 247 3.01 -28.08 17.33
C LEU A 247 2.79 -27.97 15.81
N LYS A 248 3.57 -27.10 15.18
CA LYS A 248 3.50 -26.91 13.73
C LYS A 248 4.28 -28.02 13.02
N PRO A 249 3.85 -28.46 11.82
CA PRO A 249 4.51 -29.55 11.11
C PRO A 249 6.02 -29.35 10.85
N HIS A 250 6.50 -28.10 10.75
CA HIS A 250 7.93 -27.81 10.56
C HIS A 250 8.78 -27.92 11.82
N ASP A 251 8.15 -27.97 13.00
CA ASP A 251 8.83 -28.10 14.29
C ASP A 251 8.89 -29.57 14.74
N ILE A 252 8.35 -30.52 13.96
CA ILE A 252 8.18 -31.93 14.34
C ILE A 252 9.16 -32.82 13.56
N PHE A 253 9.85 -33.74 14.27
CA PHE A 253 10.75 -34.72 13.68
C PHE A 253 10.00 -35.90 13.04
N GLU A 254 10.63 -36.59 12.08
CA GLU A 254 10.10 -37.83 11.48
C GLU A 254 10.49 -39.05 12.32
N ALA A 255 9.66 -40.10 12.38
CA ALA A 255 9.93 -41.25 13.28
C ALA A 255 11.32 -41.91 13.05
N ASN A 256 11.80 -41.91 11.81
CA ASN A 256 13.13 -42.42 11.47
C ASN A 256 14.27 -41.55 11.99
N ASP A 257 14.06 -40.24 12.19
CA ASP A 257 15.07 -39.32 12.72
C ASP A 257 15.58 -39.76 14.09
N LEU A 258 14.66 -40.27 14.93
CA LEU A 258 14.95 -40.80 16.26
C LEU A 258 15.30 -42.29 16.22
N PHE A 259 14.54 -43.10 15.49
CA PHE A 259 14.73 -44.55 15.50
C PHE A 259 16.07 -44.99 14.88
N GLU A 260 16.45 -44.38 13.76
CA GLU A 260 17.70 -44.67 13.05
C GLU A 260 18.86 -43.76 13.47
N ASN A 261 18.65 -42.86 14.45
CA ASN A 261 19.62 -41.86 14.90
C ASN A 261 20.12 -40.95 13.76
N VAL A 262 19.22 -40.52 12.87
CA VAL A 262 19.56 -39.73 11.68
C VAL A 262 19.66 -38.23 12.00
N ASN A 263 18.77 -37.69 12.85
CA ASN A 263 18.68 -36.25 13.08
C ASN A 263 18.34 -35.88 14.54
N HIS A 264 19.37 -35.97 15.39
CA HIS A 264 19.29 -35.63 16.82
C HIS A 264 18.85 -34.17 17.07
N THR A 265 19.29 -33.25 16.23
CA THR A 265 18.94 -31.82 16.38
C THR A 265 17.46 -31.57 16.17
N GLN A 266 16.84 -32.19 15.16
CA GLN A 266 15.41 -32.04 14.96
C GLN A 266 14.61 -32.61 16.13
N VAL A 267 15.02 -33.77 16.67
CA VAL A 267 14.42 -34.34 17.89
C VAL A 267 14.53 -33.35 19.07
N GLN A 268 15.71 -32.79 19.31
CA GLN A 268 15.93 -31.80 20.37
C GLN A 268 15.04 -30.56 20.17
N CYS A 269 14.99 -29.99 18.95
CA CYS A 269 14.16 -28.83 18.65
C CYS A 269 12.67 -29.11 18.87
N THR A 270 12.17 -30.27 18.46
CA THR A 270 10.77 -30.66 18.68
C THR A 270 10.43 -30.75 20.16
N LEU A 271 11.30 -31.33 20.98
CA LEU A 271 11.08 -31.44 22.43
C LEU A 271 11.12 -30.07 23.14
N ILE A 272 12.01 -29.17 22.73
CA ILE A 272 12.03 -27.79 23.22
C ILE A 272 10.75 -27.04 22.84
N ALA A 273 10.28 -27.21 21.59
CA ALA A 273 9.03 -26.63 21.14
C ALA A 273 7.82 -27.20 21.91
N LEU A 274 7.84 -28.50 22.22
CA LEU A 274 6.81 -29.15 23.04
C LEU A 274 6.78 -28.57 24.46
N ALA A 275 7.93 -28.39 25.11
CA ALA A 275 8.02 -27.77 26.42
C ALA A 275 7.48 -26.32 26.39
N GLY A 276 7.85 -25.53 25.38
CA GLY A 276 7.33 -24.17 25.19
C GLY A 276 5.81 -24.13 24.95
N MET A 277 5.28 -25.09 24.18
CA MET A 277 3.84 -25.23 23.96
C MET A 277 3.12 -25.62 25.25
N ALA A 278 3.68 -26.53 26.04
CA ALA A 278 3.14 -26.93 27.33
C ALA A 278 3.09 -25.75 28.31
N LYS A 279 4.17 -24.96 28.39
CA LYS A 279 4.21 -23.70 29.14
C LYS A 279 3.12 -22.72 28.72
N SER A 280 2.82 -22.67 27.42
CA SER A 280 1.78 -21.80 26.87
C SER A 280 0.37 -22.25 27.24
N LYS A 281 0.18 -23.56 27.41
CA LYS A 281 -1.06 -24.16 27.91
C LYS A 281 -1.17 -24.19 29.44
N GLY A 282 -0.24 -23.55 30.17
CA GLY A 282 -0.28 -23.43 31.63
C GLY A 282 0.36 -24.59 32.40
N PHE A 283 1.11 -25.47 31.71
CA PHE A 283 1.93 -26.46 32.39
C PHE A 283 3.18 -25.79 32.98
N HIS A 284 3.41 -25.97 34.27
CA HIS A 284 4.53 -25.38 34.98
C HIS A 284 5.48 -26.48 35.45
N SER A 285 6.75 -26.36 35.04
CA SER A 285 7.85 -27.23 35.45
C SER A 285 8.88 -26.40 36.21
N LYS A 286 9.65 -27.01 37.10
CA LYS A 286 10.80 -26.39 37.76
C LYS A 286 11.89 -26.00 36.75
N TYR A 287 12.07 -26.81 35.71
CA TYR A 287 13.02 -26.54 34.64
C TYR A 287 12.37 -25.67 33.56
N ASP A 288 12.87 -24.44 33.40
CA ASP A 288 12.33 -23.49 32.42
C ASP A 288 12.88 -23.75 31.02
N ILE A 289 12.11 -24.47 30.20
CA ILE A 289 12.48 -24.84 28.83
C ILE A 289 11.46 -24.33 27.83
N GLY A 290 11.97 -23.78 26.73
CA GLY A 290 11.17 -23.28 25.63
C GLY A 290 10.57 -21.90 25.89
N VAL A 291 10.14 -21.25 24.81
CA VAL A 291 9.53 -19.92 24.88
C VAL A 291 8.02 -20.07 25.00
N LYS A 292 7.40 -19.28 25.89
CA LYS A 292 5.93 -19.19 25.95
C LYS A 292 5.45 -18.55 24.65
N TYR A 293 4.65 -19.28 23.87
CA TYR A 293 4.00 -18.77 22.68
C TYR A 293 3.06 -17.64 23.09
N ALA A 294 3.25 -16.47 22.47
CA ALA A 294 2.40 -15.33 22.70
C ALA A 294 1.00 -15.64 22.17
N GLU A 295 0.00 -15.59 23.04
CA GLU A 295 -1.39 -15.65 22.62
C GLU A 295 -1.67 -14.44 21.72
N LYS A 296 -2.28 -14.67 20.55
CA LYS A 296 -2.59 -13.60 19.60
C LYS A 296 -3.63 -12.68 20.23
N GLN A 297 -3.18 -11.62 20.90
CA GLN A 297 -4.06 -10.61 21.48
C GLN A 297 -4.65 -9.75 20.35
N GLN A 298 -5.75 -10.21 19.76
CA GLN A 298 -6.50 -9.42 18.78
C GLN A 298 -7.17 -8.27 19.52
N ARG A 299 -6.57 -7.08 19.43
CA ARG A 299 -7.18 -5.85 19.96
C ARG A 299 -8.41 -5.52 19.12
N LYS A 300 -9.59 -5.89 19.63
CA LYS A 300 -10.86 -5.38 19.13
C LYS A 300 -11.04 -3.99 19.70
N PHE A 301 -10.86 -2.98 18.87
CA PHE A 301 -11.15 -1.60 19.24
C PHE A 301 -12.65 -1.37 19.11
N ALA A 302 -13.24 -0.65 20.08
CA ALA A 302 -14.63 -0.21 19.96
C ALA A 302 -14.81 0.62 18.68
N PRO A 303 -15.97 0.52 17.99
CA PRO A 303 -16.18 1.22 16.72
C PRO A 303 -15.98 2.72 16.84
N GLU A 304 -16.32 3.32 17.99
CA GLU A 304 -16.05 4.74 18.27
C GLU A 304 -14.56 5.07 18.32
N LYS A 305 -13.76 4.21 18.97
CA LYS A 305 -12.30 4.38 19.08
C LYS A 305 -11.57 4.20 17.73
N LEU A 306 -12.10 3.34 16.85
CA LEU A 306 -11.65 3.25 15.46
C LEU A 306 -12.01 4.49 14.65
N LYS A 307 -13.17 5.10 14.95
CA LYS A 307 -13.65 6.33 14.31
C LYS A 307 -12.83 7.55 14.75
N GLU A 308 -12.43 7.61 16.02
CA GLU A 308 -11.51 8.64 16.54
C GLU A 308 -10.14 8.61 15.84
N GLY A 309 -9.63 7.42 15.52
CA GLY A 309 -8.39 7.27 14.75
C GLY A 309 -8.47 7.87 13.34
N ARG A 310 -9.66 7.96 12.74
CA ARG A 310 -9.89 8.63 11.44
C ARG A 310 -9.76 10.16 11.53
N ASN A 311 -9.79 10.72 12.73
CA ASN A 311 -9.60 12.15 12.98
C ASN A 311 -8.14 12.51 13.34
N ILE A 312 -7.26 11.52 13.49
CA ILE A 312 -5.83 11.75 13.72
C ILE A 312 -5.16 11.95 12.36
N ILE A 313 -4.87 13.20 12.05
CA ILE A 313 -4.09 13.59 10.87
C ILE A 313 -2.62 13.21 11.14
N GLY A 314 -2.12 12.18 10.47
CA GLY A 314 -0.73 11.77 10.58
C GLY A 314 0.23 12.91 10.18
N LEU A 315 1.43 12.95 10.78
CA LEU A 315 2.41 14.04 10.59
C LEU A 315 2.76 14.31 9.11
N GLN A 316 2.55 13.33 8.23
CA GLN A 316 2.77 13.43 6.78
C GLN A 316 1.66 14.15 6.00
N MET A 317 0.53 14.47 6.63
CA MET A 317 -0.62 15.12 5.97
C MET A 317 -0.56 16.66 6.02
N GLY A 318 0.57 17.22 6.48
CA GLY A 318 0.86 18.66 6.44
C GLY A 318 0.21 19.47 7.56
N THR A 319 0.92 20.51 8.00
CA THR A 319 0.47 21.48 9.00
C THR A 319 -0.03 22.75 8.30
N ASN A 320 -1.19 23.28 8.71
CA ASN A 320 -1.72 24.53 8.15
C ASN A 320 -1.31 25.79 8.94
N LYS A 321 -0.36 25.69 9.88
CA LYS A 321 0.09 26.81 10.74
C LYS A 321 0.55 28.05 9.96
N PHE A 322 0.80 27.93 8.65
CA PHE A 322 1.26 29.02 7.78
C PHE A 322 0.38 29.24 6.54
N ALA A 323 -0.79 28.59 6.46
CA ALA A 323 -1.68 28.70 5.30
C ALA A 323 -2.60 29.93 5.41
N SER A 324 -2.52 30.84 4.43
CA SER A 324 -3.42 32.00 4.31
C SER A 324 -4.66 31.62 3.50
N GLN A 325 -5.85 31.98 3.98
CA GLN A 325 -7.14 31.65 3.34
C GLN A 325 -7.57 32.67 2.27
N LYS A 326 -6.68 33.64 1.94
CA LYS A 326 -6.93 34.70 0.97
C LYS A 326 -7.19 34.11 -0.42
N GLY A 327 -8.42 34.26 -0.92
CA GLY A 327 -8.85 33.81 -2.25
C GLY A 327 -9.63 32.49 -2.30
N MET A 328 -9.91 31.84 -1.16
CA MET A 328 -10.80 30.67 -1.14
C MET A 328 -12.28 31.07 -1.14
N THR A 329 -13.08 30.44 -2.00
CA THR A 329 -14.54 30.69 -2.12
C THR A 329 -15.30 30.13 -0.91
N SER A 330 -16.29 30.86 -0.38
CA SER A 330 -17.03 30.43 0.82
C SER A 330 -17.83 29.15 0.58
N TYR A 331 -17.98 28.35 1.64
CA TYR A 331 -18.93 27.24 1.66
C TYR A 331 -20.33 27.75 1.28
N GLY A 332 -20.99 27.07 0.33
CA GLY A 332 -22.33 27.43 -0.17
C GLY A 332 -22.38 28.29 -1.44
N THR A 333 -21.24 28.67 -2.02
CA THR A 333 -21.23 29.41 -3.30
C THR A 333 -21.52 28.45 -4.46
N ARG A 334 -22.50 28.79 -5.32
CA ARG A 334 -23.08 27.90 -6.35
C ARG A 334 -22.01 27.29 -7.27
N ARG A 335 -22.06 25.98 -7.49
CA ARG A 335 -21.56 25.32 -8.72
C ARG A 335 -22.76 25.25 -9.68
N HIS A 336 -22.61 25.73 -10.91
CA HIS A 336 -23.72 25.79 -11.88
C HIS A 336 -24.28 24.39 -12.20
N LEU A 337 -25.61 24.35 -12.40
CA LEU A 337 -26.44 23.15 -12.45
C LEU A 337 -26.37 22.43 -13.82
N TYR A 338 -26.48 21.11 -13.74
CA TYR A 338 -26.52 20.06 -14.77
C TYR A 338 -27.56 20.29 -15.89
N ASP A 339 -27.22 19.99 -17.15
CA ASP A 339 -28.16 19.87 -18.29
C ASP A 339 -28.39 18.37 -18.59
N PRO A 340 -29.60 17.82 -18.41
CA PRO A 340 -29.90 16.40 -18.59
C PRO A 340 -29.77 15.86 -20.03
N LYS A 341 -29.53 16.69 -21.04
CA LYS A 341 -29.54 16.25 -22.46
C LYS A 341 -28.22 15.66 -22.98
N THR A 342 -27.13 15.71 -22.22
CA THR A 342 -25.80 15.31 -22.70
C THR A 342 -25.35 13.89 -22.29
N GLY A 343 -26.21 13.09 -21.67
CA GLY A 343 -25.97 11.65 -21.52
C GLY A 343 -24.73 11.26 -20.69
N MET A 344 -24.31 12.08 -19.73
CA MET A 344 -23.24 11.73 -18.79
C MET A 344 -23.81 11.15 -17.49
N GLU A 345 -23.21 10.04 -17.04
CA GLU A 345 -23.65 9.23 -15.89
C GLU A 345 -23.96 10.04 -14.62
N ASN A 346 -24.87 9.50 -13.81
CA ASN A 346 -25.25 10.04 -12.50
C ASN A 346 -24.01 10.24 -11.61
N PRO A 347 -23.93 11.33 -10.82
CA PRO A 347 -22.90 11.46 -9.80
C PRO A 347 -23.05 10.33 -8.78
N LEU A 348 -21.97 9.54 -8.62
CA LEU A 348 -21.87 8.47 -7.64
C LEU A 348 -22.08 8.99 -6.20
N ASP A 349 -22.67 8.11 -5.40
CA ASP A 349 -23.05 8.20 -4.00
C ASP A 349 -22.22 9.21 -3.15
N GLN A 350 -22.93 10.16 -2.55
CA GLN A 350 -22.39 11.25 -1.74
C GLN A 350 -22.13 10.85 -0.28
N SER A 351 -22.32 9.58 0.08
CA SER A 351 -22.15 9.04 1.42
C SER A 351 -20.70 8.98 1.92
N THR A 352 -19.69 9.08 1.02
CA THR A 352 -18.28 9.01 1.40
C THR A 352 -17.55 10.32 1.06
N ILE A 353 -17.66 11.32 1.93
CA ILE A 353 -16.83 12.53 1.85
C ILE A 353 -15.45 12.18 2.41
N SER A 354 -14.46 12.03 1.53
CA SER A 354 -13.05 11.88 1.94
C SER A 354 -12.59 13.13 2.68
N LEU A 355 -11.92 12.89 3.81
CA LEU A 355 -11.39 13.87 4.76
C LEU A 355 -10.47 14.91 4.07
N GLN A 356 -11.02 16.03 3.60
CA GLN A 356 -10.25 17.09 2.91
C GLN A 356 -10.47 18.51 3.49
N MET A 357 -10.86 18.63 4.76
CA MET A 357 -11.02 19.93 5.41
C MET A 357 -10.16 20.00 6.67
N GLY A 358 -9.06 20.75 6.58
CA GLY A 358 -8.15 21.00 7.69
C GLY A 358 -8.78 21.91 8.76
N THR A 359 -8.33 21.73 10.01
CA THR A 359 -8.69 22.56 11.17
C THR A 359 -8.25 24.01 11.01
N ASN A 360 -9.06 24.99 11.39
CA ASN A 360 -8.80 26.43 11.19
C ASN A 360 -8.08 27.13 12.37
N LYS A 361 -7.46 26.38 13.29
CA LYS A 361 -6.70 26.97 14.41
C LYS A 361 -5.50 27.76 13.89
N GLY A 362 -5.63 29.10 13.85
CA GLY A 362 -4.56 30.05 13.55
C GLY A 362 -4.58 30.67 12.14
N ALA A 363 -5.61 30.43 11.32
CA ALA A 363 -5.71 31.03 9.99
C ALA A 363 -6.31 32.45 10.04
N SER A 364 -5.70 33.40 9.31
CA SER A 364 -6.25 34.74 9.09
C SER A 364 -7.37 34.71 8.04
N GLN A 365 -8.55 35.24 8.38
CA GLN A 365 -9.75 35.26 7.52
C GLN A 365 -9.88 36.55 6.68
N ALA A 366 -8.85 37.40 6.66
CA ALA A 366 -8.88 38.67 5.94
C ALA A 366 -9.16 38.46 4.43
N GLY A 367 -10.23 39.07 3.93
CA GLY A 367 -10.64 39.01 2.51
C GLY A 367 -11.65 37.93 2.15
N MET A 368 -12.25 37.22 3.11
CA MET A 368 -13.35 36.28 2.85
C MET A 368 -14.71 36.98 2.70
N THR A 369 -15.55 36.49 1.78
CA THR A 369 -16.97 36.88 1.69
C THR A 369 -17.78 36.17 2.77
N ALA A 370 -18.61 36.91 3.51
CA ALA A 370 -19.39 36.37 4.63
C ALA A 370 -20.37 35.26 4.18
N PRO A 371 -20.52 34.17 4.96
CA PRO A 371 -21.55 33.16 4.68
C PRO A 371 -22.94 33.76 4.88
N GLY A 372 -23.77 33.80 3.84
CA GLY A 372 -25.09 34.44 3.95
C GLY A 372 -25.89 34.58 2.66
N THR A 373 -25.68 33.73 1.65
CA THR A 373 -26.56 33.75 0.48
C THR A 373 -27.88 33.05 0.82
N LYS A 374 -29.02 33.75 0.66
CA LYS A 374 -30.36 33.24 0.98
C LYS A 374 -30.56 31.80 0.47
N ARG A 375 -31.02 30.92 1.35
CA ARG A 375 -31.65 29.65 0.98
C ARG A 375 -33.12 29.93 0.63
N GLN A 376 -33.55 29.58 -0.58
CA GLN A 376 -34.98 29.37 -0.83
C GLN A 376 -35.25 27.87 -0.69
N ILE A 377 -36.20 27.53 0.18
CA ILE A 377 -36.78 26.21 0.42
C ILE A 377 -38.16 26.23 -0.29
N PHE A 378 -38.78 25.20 -0.86
CA PHE A 378 -38.85 23.73 -0.70
C PHE A 378 -39.36 23.13 -2.04
N ASP A 379 -39.06 21.86 -2.31
CA ASP A 379 -40.02 20.97 -2.95
C ASP A 379 -40.33 19.83 -1.97
N LYS A 380 -41.63 19.59 -1.73
CA LYS A 380 -42.16 18.71 -0.68
C LYS A 380 -42.26 17.25 -1.12
N LYS A 381 -41.72 16.90 -2.30
CA LYS A 381 -41.90 15.60 -2.96
C LYS A 381 -40.68 14.67 -2.95
N LEU A 382 -39.55 15.09 -2.39
CA LEU A 382 -38.38 14.23 -2.28
C LEU A 382 -38.20 13.80 -0.83
N ASP A 383 -38.57 12.55 -0.59
CA ASP A 383 -38.52 11.82 0.68
C ASP A 383 -37.05 11.56 1.09
N MET A 384 -36.31 12.63 1.44
CA MET A 384 -34.96 12.51 1.98
C MET A 384 -34.98 12.52 3.50
N GLU A 385 -34.25 11.56 4.08
CA GLU A 385 -34.11 11.35 5.51
C GLU A 385 -33.70 12.62 6.27
N VAL A 386 -34.26 12.76 7.48
CA VAL A 386 -33.97 13.84 8.40
C VAL A 386 -32.54 13.66 8.94
N CYS A 387 -31.60 14.44 8.42
CA CYS A 387 -30.24 14.48 8.96
C CYS A 387 -30.21 15.14 10.35
N ASP A 388 -29.56 14.46 11.29
CA ASP A 388 -29.34 14.91 12.66
C ASP A 388 -28.54 16.23 12.71
N THR A 389 -29.14 17.28 13.27
CA THR A 389 -28.52 18.60 13.47
C THR A 389 -27.89 18.75 14.85
N SER A 390 -27.94 17.74 15.71
CA SER A 390 -27.48 17.82 17.10
C SER A 390 -25.97 17.64 17.26
N VAL A 391 -25.29 17.05 16.27
CA VAL A 391 -23.83 16.82 16.29
C VAL A 391 -23.14 17.71 15.25
N VAL A 392 -22.61 18.86 15.71
CA VAL A 392 -21.77 19.73 14.89
C VAL A 392 -20.40 19.07 14.73
N SER A 393 -20.09 18.55 13.54
CA SER A 393 -18.77 18.01 13.24
C SER A 393 -17.71 19.12 13.32
N LEU A 394 -16.50 18.77 13.77
CA LEU A 394 -15.31 19.66 13.82
C LEU A 394 -14.89 20.21 12.43
N GLN A 395 -15.68 19.91 11.40
CA GLN A 395 -15.59 20.32 10.01
C GLN A 395 -16.09 21.76 9.78
N MET A 396 -16.85 22.33 10.72
CA MET A 396 -17.38 23.71 10.62
C MET A 396 -16.38 24.82 11.01
N GLY A 397 -15.18 24.46 11.50
CA GLY A 397 -14.16 25.42 11.91
C GLY A 397 -14.57 26.22 13.14
N THR A 398 -13.71 26.29 14.15
CA THR A 398 -13.99 27.09 15.36
C THR A 398 -13.53 28.52 15.12
N ASN A 399 -14.36 29.50 15.42
CA ASN A 399 -14.07 30.94 15.37
C ASN A 399 -13.42 31.48 16.66
N LYS A 400 -13.08 30.61 17.62
CA LYS A 400 -12.56 30.99 18.95
C LYS A 400 -11.20 31.69 18.96
N VAL A 401 -10.47 31.72 17.84
CA VAL A 401 -9.10 32.29 17.75
C VAL A 401 -8.78 33.00 16.42
N ALA A 402 -9.79 33.26 15.56
CA ALA A 402 -9.56 33.91 14.27
C ALA A 402 -9.65 35.44 14.40
N SER A 403 -8.66 36.17 13.86
CA SER A 403 -8.70 37.64 13.79
C SER A 403 -9.71 38.08 12.72
N GLN A 404 -10.68 38.92 13.10
CA GLN A 404 -11.79 39.40 12.25
C GLN A 404 -11.50 40.72 11.52
N THR A 405 -10.27 41.21 11.58
CA THR A 405 -9.87 42.46 10.92
C THR A 405 -10.02 42.38 9.40
N GLY A 406 -10.89 43.23 8.83
CA GLY A 406 -11.12 43.36 7.38
C GLY A 406 -12.30 42.57 6.79
N MET A 407 -13.25 42.09 7.61
CA MET A 407 -14.49 41.48 7.11
C MET A 407 -15.52 42.54 6.66
N THR A 408 -16.32 42.23 5.63
CA THR A 408 -17.51 43.02 5.26
C THR A 408 -18.66 42.69 6.23
N VAL A 409 -19.36 43.73 6.70
CA VAL A 409 -20.44 43.61 7.72
C VAL A 409 -21.57 42.71 7.22
N TYR A 410 -22.02 41.80 8.09
CA TYR A 410 -23.20 40.96 7.86
C TYR A 410 -24.43 41.84 7.62
N GLY A 411 -25.14 41.64 6.50
CA GLY A 411 -26.51 42.11 6.36
C GLY A 411 -26.76 43.48 5.71
N LEU A 412 -25.89 43.98 4.82
CA LEU A 412 -26.29 45.13 3.99
C LEU A 412 -27.38 44.73 2.98
N PRO A 413 -28.60 45.34 3.02
CA PRO A 413 -29.63 45.07 2.02
C PRO A 413 -29.22 45.70 0.68
N ARG A 414 -29.26 44.92 -0.40
CA ARG A 414 -29.21 45.48 -1.76
C ARG A 414 -30.61 45.56 -2.31
N GLN A 415 -31.03 46.77 -2.65
CA GLN A 415 -32.31 47.06 -3.31
C GLN A 415 -32.24 46.55 -4.76
N VAL A 416 -33.15 45.65 -5.13
CA VAL A 416 -33.31 45.18 -6.51
C VAL A 416 -34.57 45.82 -7.04
N TYR A 417 -34.42 46.78 -7.95
CA TYR A 417 -35.55 47.29 -8.73
C TYR A 417 -35.71 46.40 -9.96
N ASP A 418 -36.80 45.64 -10.02
CA ASP A 418 -37.20 44.86 -11.19
C ASP A 418 -38.51 45.41 -11.73
N SER A 419 -38.46 46.03 -12.92
CA SER A 419 -39.61 46.61 -13.61
C SER A 419 -40.71 45.57 -13.92
N LYS A 420 -40.39 44.27 -13.80
CA LYS A 420 -41.34 43.18 -14.08
C LYS A 420 -42.23 42.79 -12.89
N TYR A 421 -41.97 43.33 -11.69
CA TYR A 421 -42.74 43.01 -10.47
C TYR A 421 -43.19 44.24 -9.65
N CYS A 422 -42.99 45.47 -10.15
CA CYS A 422 -43.50 46.69 -9.52
C CYS A 422 -44.57 47.34 -10.41
N SER A 423 -45.80 47.49 -9.91
CA SER A 423 -46.85 48.26 -10.58
C SER A 423 -46.48 49.75 -10.67
N SER A 424 -46.94 50.42 -11.73
CA SER A 424 -46.72 51.84 -12.01
C SER A 424 -47.05 52.79 -10.83
N PRO A 425 -46.39 53.95 -10.74
CA PRO A 425 -46.10 54.64 -9.48
C PRO A 425 -47.21 55.59 -8.98
N ASN A 426 -48.49 55.18 -8.97
CA ASN A 426 -49.56 56.13 -8.60
C ASN A 426 -50.75 55.60 -7.79
N GLU A 427 -50.63 54.46 -7.11
CA GLU A 427 -51.64 54.05 -6.13
C GLU A 427 -51.04 53.99 -4.72
N TYR A 428 -51.22 55.10 -4.00
CA TYR A 428 -51.21 55.12 -2.55
C TYR A 428 -52.41 54.31 -2.04
N ILE A 429 -52.17 53.26 -1.28
CA ILE A 429 -53.10 52.84 -0.22
C ILE A 429 -52.31 52.69 1.08
N ASN A 430 -52.45 53.74 1.88
CA ASN A 430 -52.14 53.81 3.30
C ASN A 430 -53.30 53.20 4.09
N ASN A 431 -52.99 52.41 5.13
CA ASN A 431 -53.86 52.09 6.26
C ASN A 431 -52.94 51.47 7.32
N GLY A 432 -52.65 52.04 8.49
CA GLY A 432 -52.99 53.29 9.18
C GLY A 432 -52.05 53.33 10.40
N GLN A 433 -51.45 54.47 10.73
CA GLN A 433 -51.86 55.40 11.79
C GLN A 433 -52.05 54.82 13.21
N ASP A 434 -51.22 55.38 14.11
CA ASP A 434 -51.43 55.71 15.52
C ASP A 434 -51.32 54.64 16.62
N SER A 435 -50.19 54.70 17.36
CA SER A 435 -50.09 55.01 18.81
C SER A 435 -48.64 54.73 19.28
N GLU A 436 -47.74 55.72 19.35
CA GLU A 436 -47.44 56.59 20.51
C GLU A 436 -46.80 55.88 21.74
N MET A 437 -45.61 56.40 22.12
CA MET A 437 -44.99 56.58 23.48
C MET A 437 -44.88 55.35 24.41
N ASP A 438 -43.74 55.03 25.05
CA ASP A 438 -42.83 55.84 25.90
C ASP A 438 -41.35 55.43 25.68
N GLY A 439 -40.34 56.32 25.68
CA GLY A 439 -39.75 57.02 26.84
C GLY A 439 -38.88 56.04 27.65
N TYR A 440 -37.54 56.13 27.75
CA TYR A 440 -36.71 57.25 28.20
C TYR A 440 -35.20 57.08 27.88
N GLN A 441 -34.53 58.24 27.82
CA GLN A 441 -33.10 58.51 27.73
C GLN A 441 -32.28 58.14 29.00
N TYR A 442 -31.02 57.73 28.75
CA TYR A 442 -29.71 58.10 29.35
C TYR A 442 -29.50 58.39 30.85
N SER A 443 -28.22 58.18 31.24
CA SER A 443 -27.43 58.52 32.46
C SER A 443 -27.63 57.59 33.67
N ASP A 444 -26.61 57.05 34.33
CA ASP A 444 -25.14 57.31 34.37
C ASP A 444 -24.30 56.02 34.28
#